data_AF-A0A844G717-F1
#
_entry.id   AF-A0A844G717-F1
#
_cell.length_a   1.000
_cell.length_b   1.000
_cell.length_c   1.000
_cell.angle_alpha   90.00
_cell.angle_beta   90.00
_cell.angle_gamma   90.00
#
_symmetry.space_group_name_H-M   'P 1'
#
loop_
_entity.id
_entity.type
_entity.pdbx_description
1 polymer ?
#
loop_
_entity_poly.entity_id
_entity_poly.type
_entity_poly.pdbx_seq_one_letter_code
_entity_poly.pdbx_strand_id
1 'polypeptide(L)'
;NPFPLLSKLRALKYGQTGDWDVELQADKERIQGRICAIKQSPHCREAEEKRVREHARRNNHMIADRTVELCGYLLIFTTFPRETYSGDFIVKIYRTRWQVELLFKRLKSLLELGQLHKYDPVSIRTYLNGKMLIALLLEKMIRMAEAFSP
;
A
#
# COMPACT_ATOMS: atom_id res chain seq x y z
N ASN A 1 16.90 -10.16 21.23
CA ASN A 1 16.22 -8.97 21.76
C ASN A 1 15.21 -8.46 20.74
N PRO A 2 13.95 -8.22 21.14
CA PRO A 2 12.94 -7.68 20.25
C PRO A 2 13.36 -6.28 19.76
N PHE A 3 13.12 -5.99 18.48
CA PHE A 3 13.44 -4.70 17.88
C PHE A 3 12.65 -3.57 18.59
N PRO A 4 13.31 -2.52 19.12
CA PRO A 4 12.66 -1.46 19.90
C PRO A 4 11.93 -0.44 19.00
N LEU A 5 10.86 -0.89 18.33
CA LEU A 5 10.16 -0.15 17.29
C LEU A 5 9.71 1.25 17.74
N LEU A 6 8.94 1.37 18.82
CA LEU A 6 8.39 2.66 19.26
C LEU A 6 9.48 3.67 19.58
N SER A 7 10.56 3.24 20.25
CA SER A 7 11.69 4.12 20.57
C SER A 7 12.37 4.66 19.31
N LYS A 8 12.54 3.82 18.28
CA LYS A 8 13.08 4.23 16.98
C LYS A 8 12.15 5.19 16.24
N LEU A 9 10.84 4.96 16.29
CA LEU A 9 9.82 5.82 15.66
C LEU A 9 9.74 7.20 16.32
N ARG A 10 9.76 7.25 17.66
CA ARG A 10 9.71 8.51 18.43
C ARG A 10 10.87 9.45 18.08
N ALA A 11 12.04 8.89 17.77
CA ALA A 11 13.24 9.64 17.38
C ALA A 11 13.13 10.32 16.00
N LEU A 12 12.17 9.92 15.16
CA LEU A 12 11.96 10.55 13.86
C LEU A 12 11.34 11.95 13.99
N LYS A 13 11.78 12.86 13.12
CA LYS A 13 11.11 14.13 12.85
C LYS A 13 9.97 13.94 11.84
N TYR A 14 9.03 14.88 11.78
CA TYR A 14 7.96 14.85 10.77
C TYR A 14 8.53 14.80 9.35
N GLY A 15 8.02 13.88 8.53
CA GLY A 15 8.50 13.65 7.17
C GLY A 15 9.83 12.89 7.08
N GLN A 16 10.49 12.61 8.20
CA GLN A 16 11.73 11.83 8.20
C GLN A 16 11.42 10.34 8.05
N THR A 17 12.17 9.70 7.17
CA THR A 17 12.15 8.25 7.00
C THR A 17 13.17 7.57 7.89
N GLY A 18 12.71 6.55 8.61
CA GLY A 18 13.54 5.57 9.30
C GLY A 18 13.64 4.29 8.48
N ASP A 19 14.79 3.64 8.56
CA ASP A 19 15.10 2.45 7.80
C ASP A 19 16.00 1.55 8.66
N TRP A 20 15.46 0.43 9.12
CA TRP A 20 16.15 -0.45 10.07
C TRP A 20 15.97 -1.91 9.71
N ASP A 21 17.07 -2.66 9.76
CA ASP A 21 17.04 -4.10 9.60
C ASP A 21 16.35 -4.76 10.78
N VAL A 22 15.49 -5.71 10.48
CA VAL A 22 14.73 -6.48 11.46
C VAL A 22 14.60 -7.93 11.02
N GLU A 23 14.44 -8.81 12.00
CA GLU A 23 14.02 -10.18 11.79
C GLU A 23 12.55 -10.30 12.21
N LEU A 24 11.68 -10.75 11.31
CA LEU A 24 10.28 -11.00 11.60
C LEU A 24 10.06 -12.50 11.72
N GLN A 25 9.46 -12.92 12.83
CA GLN A 25 9.06 -14.31 13.02
C GLN A 25 7.65 -14.50 12.44
N ALA A 26 7.55 -15.24 11.35
CA ALA A 26 6.29 -15.65 10.74
C ALA A 26 6.16 -17.17 10.91
N ASP A 27 5.20 -17.60 11.73
CA ASP A 27 5.03 -19.00 12.14
C ASP A 27 6.33 -19.63 12.69
N LYS A 28 6.94 -20.54 11.93
CA LYS A 28 8.19 -21.25 12.26
C LYS A 28 9.42 -20.69 11.54
N GLU A 29 9.23 -19.73 10.64
CA GLU A 29 10.32 -19.18 9.82
C GLU A 29 10.71 -17.78 10.28
N ARG A 30 12.00 -17.49 10.16
CA ARG A 30 12.57 -16.18 10.43
C ARG A 30 12.85 -15.50 9.11
N ILE A 31 12.13 -14.42 8.86
CA ILE A 31 12.25 -13.64 7.64
C ILE A 31 13.13 -12.43 7.95
N GLN A 32 14.31 -12.40 7.33
CA GLN A 32 15.18 -11.23 7.35
C GLN A 32 14.58 -10.15 6.45
N GLY A 33 14.56 -8.92 6.95
CA GLY A 33 14.10 -7.79 6.18
C GLY A 33 14.34 -6.50 6.92
N ARG A 34 13.49 -5.52 6.66
CA ARG A 34 13.67 -4.17 7.16
C ARG A 34 12.33 -3.48 7.32
N ILE A 35 12.26 -2.61 8.32
CA ILE A 35 11.13 -1.71 8.54
C ILE A 35 11.52 -0.35 7.98
N CYS A 36 10.79 0.08 6.95
CA CYS A 36 10.78 1.45 6.46
C CYS A 36 9.61 2.17 7.09
N ALA A 37 9.88 3.28 7.77
CA ALA A 37 8.87 4.05 8.46
C ALA A 37 8.97 5.53 8.11
N ILE A 38 7.86 6.23 7.99
CA ILE A 38 7.86 7.70 7.92
C ILE A 38 6.91 8.27 8.97
N LYS A 39 7.36 9.30 9.68
CA LYS A 39 6.52 10.01 10.65
C LYS A 39 5.61 10.99 9.92
N GLN A 40 4.31 10.73 10.01
CA GLN A 40 3.26 11.53 9.38
C GLN A 40 3.05 12.85 10.12
N SER A 41 2.56 13.87 9.41
CA SER A 41 2.22 15.15 10.03
C SER A 41 1.12 15.00 11.10
N PRO A 42 0.97 15.96 12.03
CA PRO A 42 -0.09 15.93 13.05
C PRO A 42 -1.49 15.77 12.44
N HIS A 43 -1.79 16.51 11.38
CA HIS A 43 -3.09 16.41 10.68
C HIS A 43 -3.35 15.01 10.10
N CYS A 44 -2.34 14.38 9.48
CA CYS A 44 -2.47 13.02 8.97
C CYS A 44 -2.69 12.00 10.11
N ARG A 45 -1.97 12.17 11.23
CA ARG A 45 -2.13 11.35 12.43
C ARG A 45 -3.56 11.45 12.99
N GLU A 46 -4.08 12.66 13.16
CA GLU A 46 -5.44 12.89 13.69
C GLU A 46 -6.51 12.24 12.79
N ALA A 47 -6.38 12.39 11.48
CA ALA A 47 -7.28 11.76 10.52
C ALA A 47 -7.26 10.22 10.63
N GLU A 48 -6.08 9.63 10.81
CA GLU A 48 -5.94 8.18 10.96
C GLU A 48 -6.45 7.69 12.32
N GLU A 49 -6.14 8.39 13.41
CA GLU A 49 -6.69 8.08 14.74
C GLU A 49 -8.22 8.08 14.73
N LYS A 50 -8.84 9.06 14.06
CA LYS A 50 -10.30 9.11 13.89
C LYS A 50 -10.82 7.87 13.16
N ARG A 51 -10.19 7.49 12.04
CA ARG A 51 -10.57 6.29 11.26
C ARG A 51 -10.44 5.01 12.09
N VAL A 52 -9.33 4.85 12.81
CA VAL A 52 -9.09 3.67 13.65
C VAL A 52 -10.12 3.59 14.78
N ARG A 53 -10.43 4.72 15.45
CA ARG A 53 -11.49 4.80 16.48
C ARG A 53 -12.88 4.48 15.95
N GLU A 54 -13.24 5.01 14.78
CA GLU A 54 -14.52 4.70 14.14
C GLU A 54 -14.62 3.22 13.77
N HIS A 55 -13.55 2.62 13.24
CA HIS A 55 -13.51 1.20 12.90
C HIS A 55 -13.65 0.31 14.15
N ALA A 56 -12.92 0.62 15.22
CA ALA A 56 -13.00 -0.11 16.46
C ALA A 56 -14.39 -0.02 17.11
N ARG A 57 -15.02 1.16 17.06
CA ARG A 57 -16.41 1.35 17.51
C ARG A 57 -17.40 0.51 16.72
N ARG A 58 -17.29 0.47 15.39
CA ARG A 58 -18.16 -0.35 14.54
C ARG A 58 -18.02 -1.85 14.83
N ASN A 59 -16.85 -2.28 15.25
CA ASN A 59 -16.53 -3.69 15.53
C ASN A 59 -16.55 -4.04 17.03
N ASN A 60 -17.04 -3.14 17.90
CA ASN A 60 -17.06 -3.32 19.37
C ASN A 60 -15.71 -3.74 19.98
N HIS A 61 -14.61 -3.19 19.46
CA HIS A 61 -13.26 -3.47 19.95
C HIS A 61 -12.68 -2.25 20.69
N MET A 62 -11.93 -2.50 21.75
CA MET A 62 -11.11 -1.47 22.41
C MET A 62 -9.75 -1.34 21.71
N ILE A 63 -9.26 -0.10 21.61
CA ILE A 63 -7.98 0.20 20.97
C ILE A 63 -6.92 0.35 22.06
N ALA A 64 -5.79 -0.35 21.90
CA ALA A 64 -4.64 -0.17 22.76
C ALA A 64 -3.91 1.16 22.48
N ASP A 65 -3.33 1.78 23.50
CA ASP A 65 -2.59 3.05 23.38
C ASP A 65 -1.48 2.99 22.33
N ARG A 66 -0.80 1.83 22.22
CA ARG A 66 0.22 1.58 21.20
C ARG A 66 -0.33 1.74 19.78
N THR A 67 -1.56 1.29 19.53
CA THR A 67 -2.19 1.41 18.21
C THR A 67 -2.49 2.87 17.88
N VAL A 68 -2.93 3.65 18.87
CA VAL A 68 -3.14 5.10 18.71
C VAL A 68 -1.81 5.80 18.41
N GLU A 69 -0.74 5.47 19.14
CA GLU A 69 0.60 6.03 18.87
C GLU A 69 1.08 5.71 17.45
N LEU A 70 0.83 4.49 16.97
CA LEU A 70 1.21 4.05 15.63
C LEU A 70 0.47 4.76 14.50
N CYS A 71 -0.69 5.40 14.75
CA CYS A 71 -1.41 6.20 13.75
C CYS A 71 -0.58 7.39 13.23
N GLY A 72 0.45 7.81 13.97
CA GLY A 72 1.39 8.84 13.54
C GLY A 72 2.43 8.39 12.53
N TYR A 73 2.43 7.12 12.10
CA TYR A 73 3.48 6.56 11.27
C TYR A 73 2.89 5.72 10.13
N LEU A 74 3.53 5.77 8.97
CA LEU A 74 3.37 4.72 7.95
C LEU A 74 4.52 3.74 8.15
N LEU A 75 4.20 2.46 8.39
CA LEU A 75 5.15 1.39 8.61
C LEU A 75 5.06 0.34 7.50
N ILE A 76 6.20 -0.01 6.92
CA ILE A 76 6.30 -0.96 5.81
C ILE A 76 7.41 -1.94 6.16
N PHE A 77 7.09 -3.23 6.17
CA PHE A 77 8.10 -4.29 6.18
C PHE A 77 8.44 -4.65 4.73
N THR A 78 9.72 -4.80 4.41
CA THR A 78 10.18 -5.23 3.08
C THR A 78 11.43 -6.09 3.18
N THR A 79 11.61 -6.98 2.21
CA THR A 79 12.82 -7.81 2.02
C THR A 79 13.73 -7.26 0.93
N PHE A 80 13.41 -6.10 0.36
CA PHE A 80 14.20 -5.51 -0.71
C PHE A 80 15.55 -4.97 -0.22
N PRO A 81 16.63 -5.16 -1.01
CA PRO A 81 17.97 -4.72 -0.65
C PRO A 81 18.03 -3.19 -0.56
N ARG A 82 18.73 -2.67 0.44
CA ARG A 82 18.87 -1.22 0.70
C ARG A 82 19.71 -0.52 -0.35
N GLU A 83 20.65 -1.26 -0.92
CA GLU A 83 21.58 -0.81 -1.96
C GLU A 83 20.82 -0.40 -3.22
N THR A 84 19.73 -1.11 -3.54
CA THR A 84 18.90 -0.83 -4.72
C THR A 84 17.68 0.03 -4.37
N TYR A 85 17.09 -0.18 -3.20
CA TYR A 85 15.82 0.45 -2.80
C TYR A 85 15.96 1.13 -1.43
N SER A 86 16.14 2.46 -1.43
CA SER A 86 16.23 3.24 -0.20
C SER A 86 14.90 3.25 0.57
N GLY A 87 14.95 3.54 1.88
CA GLY A 87 13.74 3.67 2.70
C GLY A 87 12.74 4.69 2.15
N ASP A 88 13.24 5.84 1.67
CA ASP A 88 12.42 6.88 1.05
C ASP A 88 11.72 6.38 -0.22
N PHE A 89 12.43 5.62 -1.04
CA PHE A 89 11.86 5.01 -2.24
C PHE A 89 10.73 4.04 -1.88
N ILE A 90 10.94 3.17 -0.89
CA ILE A 90 9.93 2.22 -0.41
C ILE A 90 8.70 2.95 0.12
N VAL A 91 8.88 3.97 0.96
CA VAL A 91 7.78 4.80 1.46
C VAL A 91 7.02 5.46 0.32
N LYS A 92 7.73 6.05 -0.65
CA LYS A 92 7.14 6.74 -1.80
C LYS A 92 6.32 5.80 -2.68
N ILE A 93 6.86 4.63 -3.04
CA ILE A 93 6.15 3.68 -3.90
C ILE A 93 4.95 3.07 -3.19
N TYR A 94 5.03 2.84 -1.87
CA TYR A 94 3.92 2.28 -1.11
C TYR A 94 2.71 3.22 -1.06
N ARG A 95 2.90 4.55 -1.17
CA ARG A 95 1.78 5.51 -1.32
C ARG A 95 0.98 5.28 -2.60
N THR A 96 1.58 4.67 -3.63
CA THR A 96 0.92 4.39 -4.91
C THR A 96 0.06 3.13 -4.89
N ARG A 97 0.12 2.32 -3.82
CA ARG A 97 -0.65 1.07 -3.69
C ARG A 97 -2.15 1.28 -3.93
N TRP A 98 -2.71 2.38 -3.43
CA TRP A 98 -4.13 2.72 -3.65
C TRP A 98 -4.44 3.02 -5.13
N GLN A 99 -3.50 3.58 -5.90
CA GLN A 99 -3.70 3.81 -7.34
C GLN A 99 -3.87 2.48 -8.09
N VAL A 100 -3.12 1.45 -7.68
CA VAL A 100 -3.27 0.09 -8.24
C VAL A 100 -4.67 -0.46 -7.91
N GLU A 101 -5.14 -0.33 -6.67
CA GLU A 101 -6.50 -0.76 -6.31
C GLU A 101 -7.58 0.00 -7.08
N LEU A 102 -7.44 1.32 -7.23
CA LEU A 102 -8.36 2.14 -7.99
C LEU A 102 -8.38 1.72 -9.46
N LEU A 103 -7.22 1.45 -10.06
CA LEU A 103 -7.12 0.91 -11.41
C LEU A 103 -7.91 -0.39 -11.52
N PHE A 104 -7.70 -1.34 -10.61
CA PHE A 104 -8.45 -2.61 -10.62
C PHE A 104 -9.96 -2.40 -10.41
N LYS A 105 -10.38 -1.48 -9.54
CA LYS A 105 -11.80 -1.12 -9.36
C LYS A 105 -12.40 -0.58 -10.66
N ARG A 106 -11.69 0.32 -11.33
CA ARG A 106 -12.09 0.89 -12.62
C ARG A 106 -12.19 -0.18 -13.71
N LEU A 107 -11.19 -1.05 -13.84
CA LEU A 107 -11.19 -2.15 -14.82
C LEU A 107 -12.35 -3.13 -14.57
N LYS A 108 -12.63 -3.47 -13.31
CA LYS A 108 -13.76 -4.33 -12.96
C LYS A 108 -15.10 -3.66 -13.28
N SER A 109 -15.23 -2.35 -13.05
CA SER A 109 -16.48 -1.63 -13.29
C SER A 109 -16.75 -1.31 -14.76
N LEU A 110 -15.73 -0.94 -15.54
CA LEU A 110 -15.91 -0.47 -16.93
C LEU A 110 -15.74 -1.59 -17.95
N LEU A 111 -14.86 -2.55 -17.68
CA LEU A 111 -14.53 -3.63 -18.61
C LEU A 111 -14.99 -4.97 -18.08
N GLU A 112 -15.72 -5.02 -16.98
CA GLU A 112 -16.22 -6.25 -16.35
C GLU A 112 -15.10 -7.30 -16.19
N LEU A 113 -13.88 -6.84 -15.86
CA LEU A 113 -12.68 -7.68 -15.85
C LEU A 113 -12.81 -8.90 -14.91
N GLY A 114 -13.72 -8.83 -13.94
CA GLY A 114 -14.02 -9.92 -13.00
C GLY A 114 -15.04 -10.95 -13.48
N GLN A 115 -15.73 -10.74 -14.60
CA GLN A 115 -16.72 -11.69 -15.13
C GLN A 115 -16.05 -12.65 -16.13
N LEU A 116 -15.53 -13.76 -15.60
CA LEU A 116 -14.97 -14.84 -16.40
C LEU A 116 -16.09 -15.81 -16.82
N HIS A 117 -16.35 -15.88 -18.12
CA HIS A 117 -17.43 -16.70 -18.70
C HIS A 117 -17.02 -18.15 -18.96
N LYS A 118 -15.74 -18.48 -18.75
CA LYS A 118 -15.14 -19.80 -19.04
C LYS A 118 -14.18 -20.18 -17.92
N TYR A 119 -14.07 -21.47 -17.65
CA TYR A 119 -13.21 -22.04 -16.60
C TYR A 119 -11.93 -22.69 -17.16
N ASP A 120 -11.74 -22.68 -18.49
CA ASP A 120 -10.51 -23.15 -19.15
C ASP A 120 -9.36 -22.13 -18.98
N PRO A 121 -8.20 -22.51 -18.43
CA PRO A 121 -7.09 -21.60 -18.17
C PRO A 121 -6.53 -20.88 -19.41
N VAL A 122 -6.59 -21.49 -20.60
CA VAL A 122 -6.12 -20.86 -21.83
C VAL A 122 -7.09 -19.76 -22.25
N SER A 123 -8.39 -20.07 -22.28
CA SER A 123 -9.47 -19.14 -22.58
C SER A 123 -9.50 -17.96 -21.60
N ILE A 124 -9.32 -18.21 -20.30
CA ILE A 124 -9.24 -17.14 -19.28
C ILE A 124 -8.06 -16.20 -19.56
N ARG A 125 -6.88 -16.74 -19.84
CA ARG A 125 -5.70 -15.92 -20.15
C ARG A 125 -5.89 -15.08 -21.41
N THR A 126 -6.39 -15.67 -22.48
CA THR A 126 -6.69 -14.94 -23.72
C THR A 126 -7.72 -13.84 -23.50
N TYR A 127 -8.79 -14.12 -22.74
CA TYR A 127 -9.83 -13.15 -22.42
C TYR A 127 -9.30 -11.98 -21.56
N LEU A 128 -8.53 -12.28 -20.51
CA LEU A 128 -7.91 -11.25 -19.66
C LEU A 128 -6.94 -10.40 -20.45
N ASN A 129 -6.07 -11.02 -21.27
CA ASN A 129 -5.13 -10.28 -22.12
C ASN A 129 -5.86 -9.39 -23.13
N GLY A 130 -6.95 -9.86 -23.74
CA GLY A 130 -7.78 -9.06 -24.63
C GLY A 130 -8.39 -7.85 -23.93
N LYS A 131 -8.96 -8.04 -22.72
CA LYS A 131 -9.49 -6.92 -21.93
C LYS A 131 -8.41 -5.95 -21.47
N MET A 132 -7.24 -6.44 -21.09
CA MET A 132 -6.09 -5.59 -20.74
C MET A 132 -5.63 -4.76 -21.93
N LEU A 133 -5.56 -5.35 -23.13
CA LEU A 133 -5.23 -4.62 -24.36
C LEU A 133 -6.25 -3.50 -24.64
N ILE A 134 -7.54 -3.81 -24.55
CA ILE A 134 -8.61 -2.82 -24.72
C ILE A 134 -8.49 -1.70 -23.68
N ALA A 135 -8.22 -2.04 -22.41
CA ALA A 135 -8.02 -1.06 -21.36
C ALA A 135 -6.89 -0.06 -21.67
N LEU A 136 -5.75 -0.59 -22.12
CA LEU A 136 -4.58 0.22 -22.47
C LEU A 136 -4.84 1.09 -23.70
N LEU A 137 -5.56 0.57 -24.71
CA LEU A 137 -5.94 1.34 -25.89
C LEU A 137 -6.88 2.49 -25.51
N LEU A 138 -7.91 2.22 -24.69
CA LEU A 138 -8.81 3.26 -24.20
C LEU A 138 -8.07 4.33 -23.40
N GLU A 139 -7.17 3.93 -22.49
CA GLU A 139 -6.37 4.88 -21.72
C GLU A 139 -5.49 5.74 -22.63
N LYS A 140 -4.84 5.15 -23.64
CA LYS A 140 -4.05 5.89 -24.62
C LYS A 140 -4.91 6.88 -25.42
N MET A 141 -6.08 6.45 -25.90
CA MET A 141 -7.00 7.31 -26.66
C MET A 141 -7.51 8.48 -25.83
N ILE A 142 -7.89 8.25 -24.57
CA ILE A 142 -8.34 9.31 -23.64
C ILE A 142 -7.22 10.33 -23.43
N ARG A 143 -6.00 9.86 -23.11
CA ARG A 143 -4.83 10.76 -22.92
C ARG A 143 -4.54 11.59 -24.16
N MET A 144 -4.65 11.00 -25.35
CA MET A 144 -4.47 11.72 -26.61
C MET A 144 -5.56 12.77 -26.84
N ALA A 145 -6.83 12.44 -26.53
CA ALA A 145 -7.94 13.38 -26.65
C ALA A 145 -7.80 14.56 -25.67
N GLU A 146 -7.39 14.31 -24.43
CA GLU A 146 -7.15 15.35 -23.42
C GLU A 146 -5.97 16.26 -23.79
N ALA A 147 -4.91 15.72 -24.41
CA ALA A 147 -3.76 16.50 -24.87
C ALA A 147 -4.05 17.36 -26.12
N PHE A 148 -5.13 17.07 -26.86
CA PHE A 148 -5.54 17.81 -28.06
C PHE A 148 -6.57 18.92 -27.78
N SER A 149 -7.04 19.08 -26.55
CA SER A 149 -7.92 20.20 -26.17
C SER A 149 -7.09 21.42 -25.71
N PRO A 150 -7.28 22.61 -26.31
CA PRO A 150 -6.87 23.88 -25.69
C PRO A 150 -7.65 24.15 -24.40
#